data_AF-A0A8S2ULC4-F1
#
_entry.id   AF-A0A8S2ULC4-F1
#
_cell.length_a   1.000
_cell.length_b   1.000
_cell.length_c   1.000
_cell.angle_alpha   90.00
_cell.angle_beta   90.00
_cell.angle_gamma   90.00
#
_symmetry.space_group_name_H-M   'P 1'
#
loop_
_entity.id
_entity.type
_entity.pdbx_description
1 polymer ?
#
loop_
_entity_poly.entity_id
_entity_poly.type
_entity_poly.pdbx_seq_one_letter_code
_entity_poly.pdbx_strand_id
1 'polypeptide(L)'
;MHLLGELADATWLRLEDLLKDLDEPDKERQAFIDDTRQFFEQRLSIYRDKRKELENSIKKLNEQMYQLFDKLQLPRIKYDNNQMTLIEKRKTINEKIDELTNMVLERDRKLIQLRQIVYIKAKLTENMHINIDEVSKIIIF
;
A
#
# COMPACT_ATOMS: atom_id res chain seq x y z
N MET A 1 -13.53 -16.13 14.83
CA MET A 1 -14.65 -15.51 14.09
C MET A 1 -16.02 -15.85 14.69
N HIS A 2 -16.15 -16.89 15.53
CA HIS A 2 -17.42 -17.34 16.14
C HIS A 2 -17.93 -16.46 17.32
N LEU A 3 -17.02 -16.06 18.22
CA LEU A 3 -17.36 -15.37 19.49
C LEU A 3 -18.08 -14.01 19.35
N LEU A 4 -17.85 -13.27 18.26
CA LEU A 4 -18.47 -11.95 18.05
C LEU A 4 -19.91 -12.06 17.54
N GLY A 5 -20.23 -13.12 16.79
CA GLY A 5 -21.60 -13.42 16.38
C GLY A 5 -22.42 -13.91 17.57
N GLU A 6 -21.87 -14.87 18.33
CA GLU A 6 -22.52 -15.42 19.53
C GLU A 6 -22.81 -14.35 20.59
N LEU A 7 -21.90 -13.38 20.78
CA LEU A 7 -22.12 -12.28 21.72
C LEU A 7 -23.19 -11.31 21.22
N ALA A 8 -23.22 -11.01 19.92
CA ALA A 8 -24.25 -10.15 19.34
C ALA A 8 -25.64 -10.79 19.46
N ASP A 9 -25.74 -12.09 19.16
CA ASP A 9 -26.99 -12.84 19.27
C ASP A 9 -27.47 -12.95 20.73
N ALA A 10 -26.56 -13.24 21.68
CA ALA A 10 -26.88 -13.29 23.10
C ALA A 10 -27.30 -11.91 23.66
N THR A 11 -26.67 -10.84 23.18
CA THR A 11 -27.03 -9.46 23.58
C THR A 11 -28.37 -9.06 22.99
N TRP A 12 -28.67 -9.46 21.75
CA TRP A 12 -29.95 -9.22 21.09
C TRP A 12 -31.10 -9.91 21.79
N LEU A 13 -30.95 -11.20 22.11
CA LEU A 13 -31.96 -11.97 22.85
C LEU A 13 -32.26 -11.36 24.23
N ARG A 14 -31.21 -10.95 24.95
CA ARG A 14 -31.36 -10.30 26.26
C ARG A 14 -32.07 -8.94 26.17
N LEU A 15 -31.85 -8.20 25.09
CA LEU A 15 -32.53 -6.94 24.82
C LEU A 15 -34.03 -7.17 24.52
N GLU A 16 -34.35 -8.18 23.70
CA GLU A 16 -35.74 -8.57 23.45
C GLU A 16 -36.48 -9.01 24.72
N ASP A 17 -35.82 -9.77 25.60
CA ASP A 17 -36.41 -10.21 26.87
C ASP A 17 -36.68 -9.02 27.81
N LEU A 18 -35.73 -8.08 27.93
CA LEU A 18 -35.94 -6.87 28.73
C LEU A 18 -37.08 -6.00 28.21
N LEU A 19 -37.21 -5.87 26.88
CA LEU A 19 -38.30 -5.12 26.27
C LEU A 19 -39.66 -5.80 26.47
N LYS A 20 -39.70 -7.14 26.57
CA LYS A 20 -40.88 -7.92 26.97
C LYS A 20 -41.26 -7.70 28.42
N ASP A 21 -40.28 -7.74 29.33
CA ASP A 21 -40.49 -7.57 30.76
C ASP A 21 -40.98 -6.16 31.15
N LEU A 22 -40.63 -5.14 30.36
CA LEU A 22 -41.04 -3.75 30.59
C LEU A 22 -42.50 -3.45 30.17
N ASP A 23 -43.21 -4.42 29.59
CA ASP A 23 -44.58 -4.29 29.05
C ASP A 23 -44.72 -3.08 28.09
N GLU A 24 -43.65 -2.76 27.36
CA GLU A 24 -43.70 -1.70 26.36
C GLU A 24 -44.74 -2.04 25.27
N PRO A 25 -45.51 -1.06 24.78
CA PRO A 25 -46.44 -1.27 23.68
C PRO A 25 -45.69 -1.91 22.51
N ASP A 26 -46.27 -2.97 21.91
CA ASP A 26 -45.62 -3.70 20.81
C ASP A 26 -45.13 -2.80 19.67
N LYS A 27 -45.77 -1.63 19.49
CA LYS A 27 -45.36 -0.60 18.53
C LYS A 27 -44.05 0.11 18.89
N GLU A 28 -43.83 0.44 20.16
CA GLU A 28 -42.63 1.13 20.64
C GLU A 28 -41.43 0.16 20.63
N ARG A 29 -41.66 -1.09 21.05
CA ARG A 29 -40.68 -2.19 20.94
C ARG A 29 -40.26 -2.42 19.48
N GLN A 30 -41.22 -2.51 18.57
CA GLN A 30 -40.93 -2.73 17.15
C GLN A 30 -40.19 -1.54 16.53
N ALA A 31 -40.57 -0.30 16.86
CA ALA A 31 -39.88 0.90 16.40
C ALA A 31 -38.42 0.91 16.87
N PHE A 32 -38.15 0.58 18.14
CA PHE A 32 -36.80 0.50 18.67
C PHE A 32 -35.94 -0.59 17.99
N ILE A 33 -36.53 -1.76 17.72
CA ILE A 33 -35.88 -2.85 16.97
C ILE A 33 -35.51 -2.39 15.55
N ASP A 34 -36.43 -1.73 14.87
CA ASP A 34 -36.25 -1.27 13.50
C ASP A 34 -35.19 -0.15 13.43
N ASP A 35 -35.22 0.81 14.37
CA ASP A 35 -34.21 1.86 14.49
C ASP A 35 -32.81 1.28 14.75
N THR A 36 -32.72 0.29 15.64
CA THR A 36 -31.46 -0.39 15.96
C THR A 36 -30.92 -1.15 14.76
N ARG A 37 -31.78 -1.89 14.05
CA ARG A 37 -31.41 -2.59 12.81
C ARG A 37 -30.91 -1.60 11.77
N GLN A 38 -31.65 -0.53 11.52
CA GLN A 38 -31.28 0.50 10.55
C GLN A 38 -29.93 1.13 10.90
N PHE A 39 -29.68 1.42 12.18
CA PHE A 39 -28.39 1.92 12.65
C PHE A 39 -27.24 0.95 12.34
N PHE A 40 -27.38 -0.34 12.64
CA PHE A 40 -26.34 -1.34 12.35
C PHE A 40 -26.12 -1.53 10.85
N GLU A 41 -27.18 -1.56 10.04
CA GLU A 41 -27.08 -1.66 8.58
C GLU A 41 -26.32 -0.48 7.99
N GLN A 42 -26.64 0.75 8.43
CA GLN A 42 -25.92 1.95 8.01
C GLN A 42 -24.43 1.87 8.38
N ARG A 43 -24.12 1.47 9.63
CA ARG A 43 -22.71 1.31 10.08
C ARG A 43 -21.98 0.23 9.29
N LEU A 44 -22.61 -0.92 9.07
CA LEU A 44 -22.05 -2.01 8.27
C LEU A 44 -21.76 -1.56 6.83
N SER A 45 -22.67 -0.81 6.21
CA SER A 45 -22.44 -0.25 4.87
C SER A 45 -21.20 0.64 4.85
N ILE A 46 -21.09 1.59 5.79
CA ILE A 46 -19.92 2.48 5.88
C ILE A 46 -18.61 1.69 6.02
N TYR A 47 -18.57 0.66 6.87
CA TYR A 47 -17.36 -0.13 7.05
C TYR A 47 -17.05 -1.04 5.86
N ARG A 48 -18.07 -1.55 5.15
CA ARG A 48 -17.88 -2.28 3.88
C ARG A 48 -17.27 -1.37 2.82
N ASP A 49 -17.76 -0.14 2.69
CA ASP A 49 -17.23 0.83 1.74
C ASP A 49 -15.78 1.21 2.08
N LYS A 50 -15.49 1.54 3.35
CA LYS A 50 -14.12 1.80 3.82
C LYS A 50 -13.17 0.62 3.56
N ARG A 51 -13.64 -0.61 3.76
CA ARG A 51 -12.85 -1.82 3.46
C ARG A 51 -12.55 -1.91 1.97
N LYS A 52 -13.54 -1.71 1.10
CA LYS A 52 -13.39 -1.75 -0.35
C LYS A 52 -12.44 -0.65 -0.85
N GLU A 53 -12.55 0.56 -0.30
CA GLU A 53 -11.62 1.66 -0.57
C GLU A 53 -10.18 1.29 -0.19
N LEU A 54 -9.99 0.66 0.97
CA LEU A 54 -8.68 0.22 1.44
C LEU A 54 -8.10 -0.88 0.54
N GLU A 55 -8.90 -1.87 0.14
CA GLU A 55 -8.50 -2.93 -0.80
C GLU A 55 -8.10 -2.34 -2.16
N ASN A 56 -8.88 -1.38 -2.68
CA ASN A 56 -8.55 -0.66 -3.92
C ASN A 56 -7.26 0.16 -3.79
N SER A 57 -7.05 0.82 -2.65
CA SER A 57 -5.81 1.56 -2.37
C SER A 57 -4.60 0.63 -2.38
N ILE A 58 -4.69 -0.51 -1.69
CA ILE A 58 -3.64 -1.53 -1.66
C ILE A 58 -3.34 -2.06 -3.07
N LYS A 59 -4.37 -2.27 -3.90
CA LYS A 59 -4.17 -2.71 -5.29
C LYS A 59 -3.35 -1.68 -6.08
N LYS A 60 -3.74 -0.40 -6.01
CA LYS A 60 -3.00 0.69 -6.68
C LYS A 60 -1.55 0.81 -6.19
N LEU A 61 -1.33 0.69 -4.88
CA LEU A 61 0.00 0.73 -4.29
C LEU A 61 0.86 -0.46 -4.75
N ASN A 62 0.29 -1.66 -4.83
CA ASN A 62 1.01 -2.82 -5.37
C ASN A 62 1.41 -2.60 -6.83
N GLU A 63 0.52 -2.03 -7.66
CA GLU A 63 0.83 -1.69 -9.05
C GLU A 63 2.00 -0.70 -9.13
N GLN A 64 1.98 0.36 -8.32
CA GLN A 64 3.09 1.33 -8.23
C GLN A 64 4.40 0.67 -7.77
N MET A 65 4.34 -0.17 -6.74
CA MET A 65 5.50 -0.90 -6.23
C MET A 65 6.10 -1.81 -7.31
N TYR A 66 5.28 -2.54 -8.06
CA TYR A 66 5.76 -3.40 -9.16
C TYR A 66 6.37 -2.58 -10.30
N GLN A 67 5.82 -1.41 -10.63
CA GLN A 67 6.44 -0.50 -11.59
C GLN A 67 7.83 -0.04 -11.13
N LEU A 68 8.00 0.23 -9.83
CA LEU A 68 9.32 0.59 -9.28
C LEU A 68 10.30 -0.59 -9.32
N PHE A 69 9.85 -1.81 -9.00
CA PHE A 69 10.65 -3.03 -9.18
C PHE A 69 11.11 -3.18 -10.63
N ASP A 70 10.20 -3.02 -11.60
CA ASP A 70 10.52 -3.11 -13.03
C ASP A 70 11.51 -2.02 -13.46
N LYS A 71 11.29 -0.77 -13.02
CA LYS A 71 12.20 0.36 -13.30
C LYS A 71 13.61 0.10 -12.75
N LEU A 72 13.70 -0.52 -11.58
CA LEU A 72 14.97 -0.89 -10.95
C LEU A 72 15.54 -2.22 -11.46
N GLN A 73 14.81 -2.94 -12.34
CA GLN A 73 15.15 -4.30 -12.78
C GLN A 73 15.39 -5.26 -11.60
N LEU A 74 14.61 -5.11 -10.53
CA LEU A 74 14.66 -5.94 -9.34
C LEU A 74 13.59 -7.03 -9.40
N PRO A 75 13.83 -8.21 -8.82
CA PRO A 75 12.82 -9.26 -8.77
C PRO A 75 11.61 -8.79 -7.99
N ARG A 76 10.41 -9.04 -8.53
CA ARG A 76 9.15 -8.71 -7.84
C ARG A 76 8.98 -9.65 -6.64
N ILE A 77 8.86 -9.07 -5.44
CA ILE A 77 8.62 -9.82 -4.22
C ILE A 77 7.10 -9.86 -3.97
N LYS A 78 6.53 -11.06 -3.85
CA LYS A 78 5.17 -11.25 -3.34
C LYS A 78 5.24 -11.45 -1.83
N TYR A 79 4.66 -10.52 -1.08
CA TYR A 79 4.54 -10.65 0.36
C TYR A 79 3.44 -11.68 0.68
N ASP A 80 3.76 -12.72 1.44
CA ASP A 80 2.77 -13.62 2.01
C ASP A 80 2.03 -12.89 3.14
N ASN A 81 0.96 -12.22 2.75
CA ASN A 81 0.20 -11.32 3.60
C ASN A 81 -0.98 -12.02 4.28
N ASN A 82 -0.99 -13.35 4.35
CA ASN A 82 -2.14 -14.10 4.88
C ASN A 82 -2.39 -13.83 6.38
N GLN A 83 -1.40 -13.35 7.12
CA GLN A 83 -1.51 -13.04 8.56
C GLN A 83 -1.66 -11.54 8.87
N MET A 84 -1.58 -10.65 7.88
CA MET A 84 -1.62 -9.19 8.11
C MET A 84 -3.02 -8.61 7.90
N THR A 85 -3.38 -7.62 8.71
CA THR A 85 -4.56 -6.78 8.47
C THR A 85 -4.37 -5.92 7.22
N LEU A 86 -5.47 -5.45 6.60
CA LEU A 86 -5.38 -4.57 5.42
C LEU A 86 -4.60 -3.27 5.71
N ILE A 87 -4.72 -2.73 6.91
CA ILE A 87 -4.01 -1.50 7.32
C ILE A 87 -2.50 -1.76 7.38
N GLU A 88 -2.08 -2.86 8.00
CA GLU A 88 -0.67 -3.26 8.04
C GLU A 88 -0.13 -3.52 6.64
N LYS A 89 -0.88 -4.23 5.79
CA LYS A 89 -0.49 -4.46 4.38
C LYS A 89 -0.22 -3.14 3.66
N ARG A 90 -1.14 -2.17 3.78
CA ARG A 90 -0.98 -0.85 3.17
C ARG A 90 0.27 -0.14 3.68
N LYS A 91 0.52 -0.18 4.99
CA LYS A 91 1.69 0.43 5.61
C LYS A 91 2.99 -0.17 5.08
N THR A 92 3.10 -1.50 5.07
CA THR A 92 4.30 -2.20 4.57
C THR A 92 4.55 -1.95 3.09
N ILE A 93 3.51 -1.90 2.26
CA ILE A 93 3.67 -1.57 0.83
C ILE A 93 4.18 -0.14 0.66
N ASN A 94 3.66 0.82 1.43
CA ASN A 94 4.14 2.20 1.39
C ASN A 94 5.61 2.32 1.80
N GLU A 95 5.99 1.70 2.93
CA GLU A 95 7.39 1.66 3.38
C GLU A 95 8.30 1.11 2.27
N LYS A 96 7.84 0.06 1.57
CA LYS A 96 8.61 -0.52 0.47
C LYS A 96 8.69 0.41 -0.75
N ILE A 97 7.60 1.09 -1.10
CA ILE A 97 7.59 2.09 -2.18
C ILE A 97 8.58 3.21 -1.88
N ASP A 98 8.62 3.69 -0.63
CA ASP A 98 9.55 4.75 -0.22
C ASP A 98 11.01 4.30 -0.36
N GLU A 99 11.33 3.09 0.09
CA GLU A 99 12.66 2.49 -0.12
C GLU A 99 13.04 2.42 -1.60
N LEU A 100 12.15 1.87 -2.45
CA LEU A 100 12.41 1.73 -3.88
C LEU A 100 12.54 3.08 -4.56
N THR A 101 11.74 4.07 -4.16
CA THR A 101 11.82 5.44 -4.68
C THR A 101 13.16 6.07 -4.35
N ASN A 102 13.65 5.92 -3.12
CA ASN A 102 14.98 6.38 -2.73
C ASN A 102 16.09 5.72 -3.56
N MET A 103 15.98 4.41 -3.82
CA MET A 103 16.93 3.71 -4.69
C MET A 103 16.93 4.23 -6.13
N VAL A 104 15.75 4.55 -6.68
CA VAL A 104 15.63 5.17 -8.01
C VAL A 104 16.34 6.52 -8.05
N LEU A 105 16.07 7.38 -7.06
CA LEU A 105 16.69 8.70 -6.98
C LEU A 105 18.21 8.62 -6.85
N GLU A 106 18.73 7.67 -6.07
CA GLU A 106 20.17 7.47 -5.92
C GLU A 106 20.82 7.01 -7.24
N ARG A 107 20.19 6.08 -7.95
CA ARG A 107 20.67 5.64 -9.28
C ARG A 107 20.66 6.77 -10.30
N ASP A 108 19.59 7.55 -10.33
CA ASP A 108 19.47 8.70 -11.24
C ASP A 108 20.57 9.74 -10.96
N ARG A 109 20.86 10.01 -9.67
CA ARG A 109 21.97 10.89 -9.26
C ARG A 109 23.33 10.36 -9.74
N LYS A 110 23.60 9.06 -9.57
CA LYS A 110 24.85 8.43 -10.04
C LYS A 110 24.98 8.48 -11.57
N LEU A 111 23.88 8.25 -12.30
CA LEU A 111 23.87 8.35 -13.76
C LEU A 111 24.18 9.77 -14.25
N ILE A 112 23.64 10.80 -13.60
CA ILE A 112 23.96 12.20 -13.93
C ILE A 112 25.44 12.48 -13.73
N GLN A 113 26.02 12.03 -12.61
CA GLN A 113 27.46 12.18 -12.34
C GLN A 113 28.32 11.48 -13.40
N LEU A 114 27.96 10.26 -13.81
CA LEU A 114 28.67 9.54 -14.86
C LEU A 114 28.59 10.26 -16.21
N ARG A 115 27.42 10.80 -16.58
CA ARG A 115 27.26 11.59 -17.82
C ARG A 115 28.15 12.83 -17.81
N GLN A 116 28.28 13.51 -16.67
CA GLN A 116 29.18 14.66 -16.51
C GLN A 116 30.64 14.25 -16.69
N ILE A 117 31.08 13.13 -16.12
CA ILE A 117 32.45 12.61 -16.28
C ILE A 117 32.75 12.32 -17.75
N VAL A 118 31.85 11.62 -18.45
CA VAL A 118 32.02 11.31 -19.88
C VAL A 118 32.13 12.59 -20.71
N TYR A 119 31.27 13.58 -20.45
CA TYR A 119 31.32 14.88 -21.12
C TYR A 119 32.65 15.61 -20.89
N ILE A 120 33.10 15.69 -19.63
CA ILE A 120 34.38 16.33 -19.28
C ILE A 120 35.54 15.63 -19.99
N LYS A 121 35.55 14.30 -19.98
CA LYS A 121 36.59 13.50 -20.65
C LYS A 121 36.64 13.79 -22.15
N ALA A 122 35.49 13.81 -22.83
CA ALA A 122 35.42 14.12 -24.26
C ALA A 122 35.97 15.52 -24.57
N LYS A 123 35.61 16.53 -23.75
CA LYS A 123 36.10 17.90 -23.91
C LYS A 123 37.61 18.04 -23.67
N LEU A 124 38.15 17.31 -22.70
CA LEU A 124 39.60 17.27 -22.47
C LEU A 124 40.34 16.65 -23.67
N THR A 125 39.79 15.58 -24.25
CA THR A 125 40.37 14.95 -25.45
C THR A 125 40.32 15.86 -26.68
N GLU A 126 39.23 16.61 -26.91
CA GLU A 126 39.14 17.58 -28.01
C GLU A 126 40.18 18.71 -27.87
N ASN A 127 40.39 19.21 -26.66
CA ASN A 127 41.33 20.29 -26.37
C ASN A 127 42.79 19.82 -26.37
N MET A 128 43.02 18.53 -26.16
CA MET A 128 44.32 17.88 -26.35
C MET A 128 44.43 17.37 -27.78
N HIS A 129 44.72 18.26 -28.74
CA HIS A 129 45.29 17.88 -30.04
C HIS A 129 46.70 17.28 -29.81
N ILE A 130 46.75 16.09 -29.21
CA ILE A 130 47.94 15.27 -29.05
C ILE A 130 48.03 14.35 -30.25
N ASN A 131 49.18 14.39 -30.94
CA ASN A 131 49.56 13.46 -32.00
C ASN A 131 49.24 12.01 -31.58
N ILE A 132 48.39 11.34 -32.34
CA ILE A 132 47.79 10.03 -32.02
C ILE A 132 48.80 8.87 -32.12
N ASP A 133 50.08 9.12 -32.42
CA ASP A 133 51.08 8.05 -32.56
C ASP A 133 51.62 7.46 -31.25
N GLU A 134 51.40 8.09 -30.08
CA GLU A 134 51.98 7.60 -28.81
C GLU A 134 50.99 6.99 -27.78
N VAL A 135 49.68 7.07 -28.00
CA VAL A 135 48.67 6.53 -27.04
C VAL A 135 48.20 5.11 -27.43
N SER A 136 49.06 4.30 -28.05
CA SER A 136 48.75 2.92 -28.44
C SER A 136 48.89 1.88 -27.30
N LYS A 137 49.00 2.29 -26.03
CA LYS A 137 49.19 1.34 -24.91
C LYS A 137 48.50 1.76 -23.61
N ILE A 138 47.17 1.77 -23.56
CA ILE A 138 46.46 1.68 -22.27
C ILE A 138 45.31 0.67 -22.35
N ILE A 139 45.67 -0.54 -21.91
CA ILE A 139 44.98 -1.69 -21.29
C ILE A 139 43.44 -1.65 -21.13
N ILE A 140 42.86 -2.81 -21.49
CA ILE A 140 41.50 -3.34 -21.32
C ILE A 140 41.03 -3.38 -19.85
N PHE A 141 39.75 -3.04 -19.61
CA PHE A 141 38.82 -3.72 -18.69
C PHE A 141 37.38 -3.55 -19.19
#